data_AF-A0A7R9UJW2-F1
#
_entry.id   AF-A0A7R9UJW2-F1
#
_cell.length_a   1.000
_cell.length_b   1.000
_cell.length_c   1.000
_cell.angle_alpha   90.00
_cell.angle_beta   90.00
_cell.angle_gamma   90.00
#
_symmetry.space_group_name_H-M   'P 1'
#
loop_
_entity.id
_entity.type
_entity.pdbx_description
1 polymer ?
#
loop_
_entity_poly.entity_id
_entity_poly.type
_entity_poly.pdbx_seq_one_letter_code
_entity_poly.pdbx_strand_id
1 'polypeptide(L)'
;SKTMAAGVELREDEGPTPGGRVRLTHSSGAAVELTRFGAHIVSWTAAAPGRPHPPIERLWMSSLSALDGTAPIRGGIPIAWPQFADVGPLPLHGFARELQWALV
;
A
#
# COMPACT_ATOMS: atom_id res chain seq x y z
N SER A 1 -16.05 -14.98 10.09
CA SER A 1 -14.89 -15.10 9.20
C SER A 1 -14.91 -13.91 8.25
N LYS A 2 -13.75 -13.38 7.89
CA LYS A 2 -13.69 -12.31 6.89
C LYS A 2 -13.85 -12.96 5.52
N THR A 3 -15.00 -12.78 4.88
CA THR A 3 -15.21 -13.30 3.53
C THR A 3 -14.44 -12.43 2.55
N MET A 4 -13.37 -12.97 1.98
CA MET A 4 -12.67 -12.32 0.88
C MET A 4 -13.46 -12.48 -0.41
N ALA A 5 -13.26 -11.55 -1.36
CA ALA A 5 -13.77 -11.75 -2.72
C ALA A 5 -13.25 -13.08 -3.29
N ALA A 6 -14.05 -13.73 -4.14
CA ALA A 6 -13.70 -15.02 -4.72
C ALA A 6 -12.32 -14.95 -5.40
N GLY A 7 -11.48 -15.97 -5.15
CA GLY A 7 -10.14 -16.05 -5.72
C GLY A 7 -9.10 -15.12 -5.09
N VAL A 8 -9.43 -14.34 -4.05
CA VAL A 8 -8.48 -13.50 -3.32
C VAL A 8 -7.97 -14.22 -2.07
N GLU A 9 -6.66 -14.30 -1.94
CA GLU A 9 -5.96 -14.70 -0.72
C GLU A 9 -5.33 -13.47 -0.07
N LEU A 10 -5.44 -13.37 1.26
CA LEU A 10 -4.83 -12.33 2.09
C LEU A 10 -3.73 -12.94 2.95
N ARG A 11 -2.58 -12.27 3.00
CA ARG A 11 -1.48 -12.59 3.92
C ARG A 11 -1.03 -11.33 4.65
N GLU A 12 -0.64 -11.50 5.90
CA GLU A 12 -0.06 -10.44 6.73
C GLU A 12 1.32 -10.86 7.21
N ASP A 13 2.25 -9.91 7.27
CA ASP A 13 3.58 -10.10 7.83
C ASP A 13 4.09 -8.79 8.47
N GLU A 14 5.16 -8.87 9.27
CA GLU A 14 5.72 -7.72 10.00
C GLU A 14 6.25 -6.61 9.08
N GLY A 15 6.54 -6.90 7.82
CA GLY A 15 7.04 -5.93 6.84
C GLY A 15 8.26 -5.11 7.32
N PRO A 16 8.65 -4.08 6.55
CA PRO A 16 9.65 -3.10 6.99
C PRO A 16 9.02 -1.89 7.70
N THR A 17 7.68 -1.82 7.75
CA THR A 17 6.93 -0.66 8.27
C THR A 17 6.22 -0.96 9.58
N PRO A 18 6.04 0.01 10.48
CA PRO A 18 5.27 -0.20 11.70
C PRO A 18 3.85 -0.67 11.38
N GLY A 19 3.36 -1.64 12.17
CA GLY A 19 2.07 -2.30 11.96
C GLY A 19 2.06 -3.37 10.87
N GLY A 20 3.17 -3.54 10.15
CA GLY A 20 3.32 -4.58 9.15
C GLY A 20 2.68 -4.30 7.80
N ARG A 21 2.66 -5.35 7.00
CA ARG A 21 2.25 -5.34 5.60
C ARG A 21 1.13 -6.34 5.37
N VAL A 22 0.20 -5.95 4.51
CA VAL A 22 -0.85 -6.81 3.97
C VAL A 22 -0.57 -7.03 2.49
N ARG A 23 -0.63 -8.29 2.07
CA ARG A 23 -0.52 -8.71 0.68
C ARG A 23 -1.80 -9.41 0.26
N LEU A 24 -2.38 -8.96 -0.85
CA LEU A 24 -3.50 -9.62 -1.50
C LEU A 24 -3.02 -10.21 -2.82
N THR A 25 -3.40 -11.45 -3.09
CA THR A 25 -3.18 -12.12 -4.38
C THR A 25 -4.50 -12.63 -4.91
N HIS A 26 -4.67 -12.54 -6.22
CA HIS A 26 -5.85 -13.05 -6.92
C HIS A 26 -5.46 -14.17 -7.89
N SER A 27 -6.36 -15.13 -8.10
CA SER A 27 -6.17 -16.27 -9.03
C SER A 27 -5.89 -15.85 -10.48
N SER A 28 -6.25 -14.62 -10.87
CA SER A 28 -5.88 -14.04 -12.19
C SER A 28 -4.41 -13.63 -12.30
N GLY A 29 -3.61 -13.82 -11.24
CA GLY A 29 -2.21 -13.39 -11.14
C GLY A 29 -2.02 -11.94 -10.72
N ALA A 30 -3.10 -11.19 -10.43
CA ALA A 30 -2.97 -9.84 -9.87
C ALA A 30 -2.53 -9.91 -8.41
N ALA A 31 -1.71 -8.95 -7.97
CA ALA A 31 -1.32 -8.83 -6.57
C ALA A 31 -1.17 -7.37 -6.15
N VAL A 32 -1.44 -7.07 -4.89
CA VAL A 32 -1.22 -5.75 -4.30
C VAL A 32 -0.63 -5.90 -2.90
N GLU A 33 0.29 -5.01 -2.55
CA GLU A 33 0.87 -4.92 -1.21
C GLU A 33 0.65 -3.52 -0.65
N LEU A 34 0.26 -3.45 0.62
CA LEU A 34 0.11 -2.21 1.35
C LEU A 34 0.67 -2.33 2.76
N THR A 35 1.10 -1.21 3.32
CA THR A 35 1.47 -1.09 4.73
C THR A 35 0.29 -0.59 5.56
N ARG A 36 0.26 -0.95 6.85
CA ARG A 36 -0.66 -0.35 7.81
C ARG A 36 -0.32 1.11 8.13
N PHE A 37 0.93 1.52 7.95
CA PHE A 37 1.30 2.93 8.02
C PHE A 37 0.75 3.67 6.80
N GLY A 38 -0.22 4.56 7.05
CA GLY A 38 -0.89 5.35 6.02
C GLY A 38 -1.86 4.60 5.12
N ALA A 39 -2.17 3.33 5.40
CA ALA A 39 -2.86 2.43 4.46
C ALA A 39 -2.25 2.48 3.05
N HIS A 40 -0.92 2.60 2.99
CA HIS A 40 -0.20 3.04 1.80
C HIS A 40 0.08 1.85 0.89
N ILE A 41 -0.44 1.87 -0.34
CA ILE A 41 -0.16 0.83 -1.34
C ILE A 41 1.25 1.06 -1.89
N VAL A 42 2.11 0.06 -1.76
CA VAL A 42 3.55 0.13 -2.11
C VAL A 42 3.95 -0.75 -3.29
N SER A 43 3.11 -1.70 -3.69
CA SER A 43 3.30 -2.52 -4.90
C SER A 43 1.96 -2.90 -5.50
N TRP A 44 1.89 -2.92 -6.82
CA TRP A 44 0.74 -3.49 -7.54
C TRP A 44 1.19 -4.13 -8.85
N THR A 45 0.73 -5.36 -9.05
CA THR A 45 0.85 -6.06 -10.34
C THR A 45 -0.54 -6.38 -10.88
N ALA A 46 -0.74 -6.06 -12.16
CA ALA A 46 -2.02 -6.29 -12.84
C ALA A 46 -2.21 -7.78 -13.19
N ALA A 47 -3.47 -8.18 -13.42
CA ALA A 47 -3.79 -9.52 -13.89
C ALA A 47 -3.02 -9.86 -15.18
N ALA A 48 -2.49 -11.08 -15.26
CA ALA A 48 -1.66 -11.53 -16.35
C ALA A 48 -1.93 -13.01 -16.69
N PRO A 49 -3.17 -13.38 -17.01
CA PRO A 49 -3.52 -14.77 -17.31
C PRO A 49 -2.74 -15.26 -18.53
N GLY A 50 -2.10 -16.42 -18.41
CA GLY A 50 -1.36 -17.05 -19.51
C GLY A 50 -0.12 -16.28 -19.99
N ARG A 51 0.36 -15.28 -19.24
CA ARG A 51 1.57 -14.54 -19.62
C ARG A 51 2.81 -15.37 -19.27
N PRO A 52 3.76 -15.57 -20.20
CA PRO A 52 4.98 -16.35 -19.95
C PRO A 52 6.03 -15.61 -19.11
N HIS A 53 5.83 -14.31 -18.89
CA HIS A 53 6.76 -13.44 -18.16
C HIS A 53 6.25 -13.14 -16.76
N PRO A 54 7.15 -12.83 -15.81
CA PRO A 54 6.77 -12.46 -14.46
C PRO A 54 5.84 -11.23 -14.45
N PRO A 55 5.01 -11.08 -13.39
CA PRO A 55 4.17 -9.91 -13.21
C PRO A 55 5.00 -8.62 -13.26
N ILE A 56 4.46 -7.59 -13.92
CA ILE A 56 5.12 -6.30 -14.06
C ILE A 56 4.60 -5.36 -12.97
N GLU A 57 5.52 -4.81 -12.19
CA GLU A 57 5.24 -3.75 -11.21
C GLU A 57 4.68 -2.51 -11.90
N ARG A 58 3.63 -1.93 -11.31
CA ARG A 58 2.91 -0.77 -11.85
C ARG A 58 3.20 0.52 -11.09
N LEU A 59 3.72 0.41 -9.87
CA LEU A 59 3.97 1.55 -9.01
C LEU A 59 5.47 1.82 -8.93
N TRP A 60 5.83 3.08 -9.01
CA TRP A 60 7.18 3.51 -8.66
C TRP A 60 7.30 3.63 -7.14
N MET A 61 8.43 3.16 -6.60
CA MET A 61 8.81 3.34 -5.21
C MET A 61 10.22 3.92 -5.13
N SER A 62 10.40 4.92 -4.26
CA SER A 62 11.73 5.44 -3.95
C SER A 62 12.52 4.41 -3.15
N SER A 63 13.70 4.02 -3.62
CA SER A 63 14.64 3.20 -2.84
C SER A 63 15.11 3.89 -1.55
N LEU A 64 15.04 5.23 -1.51
CA LEU A 64 15.37 6.04 -0.34
C LEU A 64 14.18 6.28 0.60
N SER A 65 13.00 5.69 0.37
CA SER A 65 11.85 5.95 1.25
C SER A 65 12.15 5.47 2.66
N ALA A 66 11.90 6.31 3.67
CA ALA A 66 11.83 5.84 5.04
C ALA A 66 10.62 4.90 5.16
N LEU A 67 10.84 3.70 5.67
CA LEU A 67 9.78 2.73 5.93
C LEU A 67 9.55 2.53 7.42
N ASP A 68 10.37 3.12 8.29
CA ASP A 68 10.28 3.01 9.75
C ASP A 68 9.15 3.84 10.40
N GLY A 69 8.32 4.51 9.60
CA GLY A 69 7.22 5.35 10.07
C GLY A 69 7.65 6.74 10.57
N THR A 70 8.91 7.14 10.39
CA THR A 70 9.39 8.47 10.79
C THR A 70 9.03 9.58 9.80
N ALA A 71 8.65 9.22 8.57
CA ALA A 71 8.25 10.15 7.53
C ALA A 71 7.26 9.50 6.54
N PRO A 72 6.48 10.30 5.78
CA PRO A 72 5.65 9.79 4.69
C PRO A 72 6.43 8.97 3.66
N ILE A 73 5.83 7.87 3.22
CA ILE A 73 6.41 6.99 2.21
C ILE A 73 6.45 7.68 0.85
N ARG A 74 7.57 7.57 0.15
CA ARG A 74 7.81 8.16 -1.18
C ARG A 74 7.61 7.14 -2.30
N GLY A 75 6.56 7.35 -3.10
CA GLY A 75 6.13 6.44 -4.16
C GLY A 75 4.81 5.75 -3.79
N GLY A 76 4.39 4.77 -4.59
CA GLY A 76 3.16 4.04 -4.35
C GLY A 76 1.93 4.95 -4.45
N ILE A 77 0.96 4.75 -3.56
CA ILE A 77 -0.30 5.52 -3.52
C ILE A 77 -0.49 6.15 -2.13
N PRO A 78 0.00 7.38 -1.89
CA PRO A 78 -0.22 8.10 -0.63
C PRO A 78 -1.65 8.65 -0.52
N ILE A 79 -2.21 8.63 0.69
CA ILE A 79 -3.49 9.27 1.01
C ILE A 79 -3.24 10.71 1.49
N ALA A 80 -3.63 11.69 0.68
CA ALA A 80 -3.62 13.11 1.08
C ALA A 80 -4.97 13.51 1.68
N TRP A 81 -5.05 13.54 3.02
CA TRP A 81 -6.30 13.83 3.73
C TRP A 81 -6.04 14.32 5.17
N PRO A 82 -6.84 15.26 5.70
CA PRO A 82 -7.99 15.94 5.07
C PRO A 82 -7.61 17.17 4.23
N GLN A 83 -6.32 17.41 4.02
CA GLN A 83 -5.82 18.56 3.27
C GLN A 83 -5.04 18.09 2.05
N PHE A 84 -5.24 18.76 0.91
CA PHE A 84 -4.38 18.62 -0.24
C PHE A 84 -3.37 19.77 -0.28
N ALA A 85 -2.11 19.44 -0.53
CA ALA A 85 -0.99 20.37 -0.47
C ALA A 85 -0.98 21.16 0.86
N ASP A 86 -0.60 22.43 0.80
CA ASP A 86 -0.59 23.40 1.90
C ASP A 86 -1.86 24.26 1.92
N VAL A 87 -2.96 23.79 1.31
CA VAL A 87 -4.24 24.52 1.24
C VAL A 87 -5.02 24.36 2.54
N GLY A 88 -4.48 24.90 3.63
CA GLY A 88 -5.10 24.93 4.95
C GLY A 88 -4.08 24.91 6.11
N PRO A 89 -4.54 24.84 7.36
CA PRO A 89 -3.68 24.95 8.54
C PRO A 89 -2.99 23.64 8.94
N LEU A 90 -3.24 22.54 8.23
CA LEU A 90 -2.70 21.22 8.56
C LEU A 90 -1.34 21.00 7.87
N PRO A 91 -0.58 19.95 8.25
CA PRO A 91 0.64 19.58 7.55
C PRO A 91 0.41 19.37 6.05
N LEU A 92 1.50 19.43 5.27
CA LEU A 92 1.48 19.21 3.83
C LEU A 92 0.84 17.85 3.50
N HIS A 93 -0.29 17.87 2.78
CA HIS A 93 -1.13 16.70 2.46
C HIS A 93 -1.91 16.08 3.64
N GLY A 94 -2.13 16.84 4.71
CA GLY A 94 -2.81 16.35 5.92
C GLY A 94 -1.96 15.34 6.68
N PHE A 95 -2.60 14.44 7.42
CA PHE A 95 -1.92 13.53 8.35
C PHE A 95 -2.29 12.05 8.14
N ALA A 96 -3.26 11.74 7.28
CA ALA A 96 -3.78 10.38 7.10
C ALA A 96 -2.69 9.35 6.73
N ARG A 97 -1.73 9.74 5.87
CA ARG A 97 -0.59 8.91 5.44
C ARG A 97 0.48 8.66 6.51
N GLU A 98 0.35 9.29 7.68
CA GLU A 98 1.30 9.19 8.80
C GLU A 98 0.72 8.43 10.00
N LEU A 99 -0.51 7.94 9.90
CA LEU A 99 -1.18 7.21 10.96
C LEU A 99 -1.10 5.70 10.75
N GLN A 100 -1.30 4.93 11.81
CA GLN A 100 -1.51 3.49 11.74
C GLN A 100 -2.96 3.18 11.41
N TRP A 101 -3.19 2.31 10.42
CA TRP A 101 -4.52 1.93 9.97
C TRP A 101 -4.86 0.50 10.39
N ALA A 102 -6.13 0.31 10.75
CA ALA A 102 -6.69 -1.01 11.00
C ALA A 102 -7.33 -1.56 9.73
N LEU A 103 -6.99 -2.80 9.38
CA LEU A 103 -7.71 -3.56 8.38
C LEU A 103 -9.04 -4.07 8.97
N VAL A 104 -10.16 -3.52 8.51
CA VAL A 104 -11.53 -3.87 8.96
C VAL A 104 -12.12 -5.03 8.19
#